data_AF-A0A7S0VKE5-F1
#
_entry.id   AF-A0A7S0VKE5-F1
#
_cell.length_a   1.000
_cell.length_b   1.000
_cell.length_c   1.000
_cell.angle_alpha   90.00
_cell.angle_beta   90.00
_cell.angle_gamma   90.00
#
_symmetry.space_group_name_H-M   'P 1'
#
loop_
_entity.id
_entity.type
_entity.pdbx_description
1 polymer ?
#
loop_
_entity_poly.entity_id
_entity_poly.type
_entity_poly.pdbx_seq_one_letter_code
_entity_poly.pdbx_strand_id
1 'polypeptide(L)'
;MERPSSIASRPDSSNPRLRGKVNNLVSVANRLGSPMYVSDRAIPPEDQTVSQIESALRIPSLASGITAEQLASQCMTEDGLAQDPDFGPNVHSLFPDPHQPPASAVNLDILWRRVSGSLYVPTGRSSKLLTSGILDDHKFLGALAAVAAKSELLLDVLVSDDLSDRGVYSFQFYKHGCWQQVNVDNFLPCLEDRGSLAFACSGRVGELWPALVEKAYAKVHGSYFSLSRRSLHESLVDLTGGVGFKIQVDTALGREIANNGHLWRCLLSWLAAGSVITCYRKDYSNYNYNRNNNNNNSNNNNTYRNPYANELPEPYFGLLSKQVYSVMDACVPYENGPRLLRLQNPWPHGDWRGAYGVNAPEWRGGVSKSSPFSNSGSNGGGGGGGGGGRAGGG
;
A
#
# COMPACT_ATOMS: atom_id res chain seq x y z
N MET A 1 32.25 43.69 -14.59
CA MET A 1 32.01 42.32 -15.12
C MET A 1 30.94 41.70 -14.25
N GLU A 2 29.77 41.59 -14.85
CA GLU A 2 28.47 41.45 -14.21
C GLU A 2 28.18 40.01 -13.77
N ARG A 3 27.45 39.86 -12.65
CA ARG A 3 26.74 38.62 -12.32
C ARG A 3 25.41 38.62 -13.07
N PRO A 4 25.01 37.54 -13.76
CA PRO A 4 23.64 37.45 -14.23
C PRO A 4 22.75 37.00 -13.07
N SER A 5 21.84 37.90 -12.71
CA SER A 5 20.58 37.62 -12.03
C SER A 5 19.61 36.93 -12.99
N SER A 6 18.88 35.91 -12.53
CA SER A 6 17.48 35.74 -12.96
C SER A 6 16.72 34.83 -12.00
N ILE A 7 15.85 35.47 -11.21
CA ILE A 7 14.53 34.95 -10.88
C ILE A 7 13.87 34.43 -12.16
N ALA A 8 13.42 33.18 -12.13
CA ALA A 8 12.38 32.69 -13.03
C ALA A 8 11.26 32.12 -12.16
N SER A 9 10.20 32.90 -12.12
CA SER A 9 8.89 32.71 -11.51
C SER A 9 8.31 31.30 -11.66
N ARG A 10 7.66 30.84 -10.58
CA ARG A 10 6.67 29.75 -10.60
C ARG A 10 5.69 29.95 -11.78
N PRO A 11 5.28 28.89 -12.49
CA PRO A 11 4.21 29.02 -13.47
C PRO A 11 2.93 29.46 -12.76
N ASP A 12 2.35 30.53 -13.29
CA ASP A 12 1.10 31.16 -12.90
C ASP A 12 -0.04 30.12 -12.92
N SER A 13 -0.73 29.98 -11.78
CA SER A 13 -1.78 28.98 -11.54
C SER A 13 -3.14 29.35 -12.15
N SER A 14 -3.17 30.18 -13.21
CA SER A 14 -4.39 30.86 -13.65
C SER A 14 -4.85 30.54 -15.08
N ASN A 15 -4.26 29.56 -15.78
CA ASN A 15 -4.67 29.25 -17.17
C ASN A 15 -5.07 27.77 -17.38
N PRO A 16 -6.37 27.43 -17.45
CA PRO A 16 -6.85 26.04 -17.49
C PRO A 16 -6.79 25.37 -18.88
N ARG A 17 -6.13 25.96 -19.89
CA ARG A 17 -6.19 25.47 -21.30
C ARG A 17 -4.95 24.73 -21.82
N LEU A 18 -3.98 24.38 -20.97
CA LEU A 18 -2.78 23.64 -21.38
C LEU A 18 -2.61 22.27 -20.70
N ARG A 19 -3.70 21.67 -20.16
CA ARG A 19 -3.73 20.25 -19.78
C ARG A 19 -3.97 19.37 -21.02
N GLY A 20 -3.00 19.30 -21.92
CA GLY A 20 -3.07 18.43 -23.09
C GLY A 20 -1.69 17.91 -23.42
N LYS A 21 -1.47 16.61 -23.17
CA LYS A 21 -0.22 15.87 -23.36
C LYS A 21 0.89 16.20 -22.35
N VAL A 22 0.76 15.64 -21.15
CA VAL A 22 1.92 15.48 -20.27
C VAL A 22 2.64 14.21 -20.72
N ASN A 23 3.83 14.36 -21.32
CA ASN A 23 4.69 13.24 -21.67
C ASN A 23 5.01 12.43 -20.40
N ASN A 24 4.41 11.24 -20.28
CA ASN A 24 4.47 10.41 -19.07
C ASN A 24 5.91 10.07 -18.63
N LEU A 25 6.86 10.02 -19.56
CA LEU A 25 8.28 9.78 -19.24
C LEU A 25 8.97 10.99 -18.58
N VAL A 26 8.64 12.21 -19.01
CA VAL A 26 9.21 13.45 -18.44
C VAL A 26 8.67 13.69 -17.02
N SER A 27 7.40 13.33 -16.78
CA SER A 27 6.81 13.42 -15.44
C SER A 27 7.35 12.36 -14.48
N VAL A 28 7.79 11.20 -14.95
CA VAL A 28 8.47 10.17 -14.14
C VAL A 28 9.87 10.64 -13.72
N ALA A 29 10.67 11.17 -14.65
CA ALA A 29 12.01 11.68 -14.35
C ALA A 29 11.99 12.85 -13.35
N ASN A 30 11.01 13.76 -13.49
CA ASN A 30 10.84 14.89 -12.57
C ASN A 30 10.33 14.46 -11.18
N ARG A 31 9.56 13.36 -11.08
CA ARG A 31 9.03 12.85 -9.79
C ARG A 31 10.05 12.03 -9.00
N LEU A 32 10.98 11.33 -9.67
CA LEU A 32 11.94 10.45 -9.00
C LEU A 32 13.14 11.18 -8.38
N GLY A 33 13.31 12.49 -8.60
CA GLY A 33 14.46 13.28 -8.12
C GLY A 33 15.83 12.69 -8.51
N SER A 34 15.82 11.71 -9.40
CA SER A 34 16.95 10.89 -9.80
C SER A 34 17.14 11.15 -11.29
N PRO A 35 18.33 11.58 -11.72
CA PRO A 35 18.64 11.56 -13.13
C PRO A 35 18.66 10.07 -13.50
N MET A 36 17.57 9.56 -14.09
CA MET A 36 17.76 8.53 -15.11
C MET A 36 18.83 9.12 -16.02
N TYR A 37 19.98 8.45 -16.10
CA TYR A 37 21.10 8.87 -16.92
C TYR A 37 20.67 8.75 -18.39
N VAL A 38 19.84 9.69 -18.83
CA VAL A 38 19.60 9.96 -20.22
C VAL A 38 20.84 10.74 -20.62
N SER A 39 21.80 10.02 -21.21
CA SER A 39 22.94 10.63 -21.87
C SER A 39 22.47 11.90 -22.59
N ASP A 40 23.17 13.02 -22.43
CA ASP A 40 22.84 14.28 -23.12
C ASP A 40 22.89 14.14 -24.66
N ARG A 41 23.32 12.98 -25.17
CA ARG A 41 23.33 12.58 -26.58
C ARG A 41 22.18 11.64 -26.98
N ALA A 42 21.33 11.23 -26.04
CA ALA A 42 20.19 10.38 -26.33
C ALA A 42 19.09 11.24 -26.96
N ILE A 43 18.91 11.07 -28.26
CA ILE A 43 17.77 11.65 -28.98
C ILE A 43 16.52 10.98 -28.40
N PRO A 44 15.52 11.74 -27.91
CA PRO A 44 14.28 11.15 -27.45
C PRO A 44 13.66 10.33 -28.60
N PRO A 45 13.14 9.12 -28.32
CA PRO A 45 12.56 8.27 -29.35
C PRO A 45 11.43 9.01 -30.08
N GLU A 46 11.26 8.70 -31.37
CA GLU A 46 10.18 9.26 -32.18
C GLU A 46 8.82 8.95 -31.57
N ASP A 47 7.84 9.84 -31.72
CA ASP A 47 6.49 9.68 -31.16
C ASP A 47 5.84 8.34 -31.56
N GLN A 48 6.12 7.86 -32.77
CA GLN A 48 5.64 6.56 -33.23
C GLN A 48 6.26 5.40 -32.43
N THR A 49 7.56 5.47 -32.14
CA THR A 49 8.26 4.49 -31.29
C THR A 49 7.74 4.53 -29.86
N VAL A 50 7.52 5.72 -29.30
CA VAL A 50 6.92 5.88 -27.96
C VAL A 50 5.53 5.24 -27.94
N SER A 51 4.68 5.52 -28.90
CA SER A 51 3.32 4.96 -28.98
C SER A 51 3.34 3.43 -29.15
N GLN A 52 4.26 2.88 -29.95
CA GLN A 52 4.44 1.43 -30.08
C GLN A 52 4.87 0.79 -28.75
N ILE A 53 5.83 1.39 -28.05
CA ILE A 53 6.27 0.91 -26.73
C ILE A 53 5.12 0.99 -25.72
N GLU A 54 4.42 2.12 -25.62
CA GLU A 54 3.27 2.28 -24.72
C GLU A 54 2.16 1.26 -25.03
N SER A 55 1.91 0.96 -26.31
CA SER A 55 0.94 -0.06 -26.70
C SER A 55 1.36 -1.47 -26.27
N ALA A 56 2.66 -1.78 -26.34
CA ALA A 56 3.21 -3.07 -25.93
C ALA A 56 3.27 -3.23 -24.40
N LEU A 57 3.36 -2.12 -23.66
CA LEU A 57 3.37 -2.10 -22.19
C LEU A 57 1.96 -2.11 -21.58
N ARG A 58 0.92 -1.93 -22.40
CA ARG A 58 -0.48 -1.90 -21.96
C ARG A 58 -0.87 -3.20 -21.29
N ILE A 59 -1.50 -3.09 -20.13
CA ILE A 59 -2.01 -4.26 -19.42
C ILE A 59 -3.16 -4.88 -20.24
N PRO A 60 -3.13 -6.20 -20.56
CA PRO A 60 -4.14 -6.83 -21.41
C PRO A 60 -5.58 -6.69 -20.90
N SER A 61 -5.78 -6.67 -19.57
CA SER A 61 -7.10 -6.47 -18.96
C SER A 61 -7.61 -5.03 -19.05
N LEU A 62 -6.79 -4.09 -19.55
CA LEU A 62 -7.19 -2.72 -19.90
C LEU A 62 -7.33 -2.59 -21.42
N ALA A 63 -7.92 -3.62 -22.06
CA ALA A 63 -7.94 -3.79 -23.51
C ALA A 63 -8.59 -2.62 -24.25
N SER A 64 -9.72 -2.11 -23.74
CA SER A 64 -10.37 -0.94 -24.33
C SER A 64 -9.47 0.31 -24.21
N GLY A 65 -8.75 0.39 -23.08
CA GLY A 65 -8.22 1.59 -22.43
C GLY A 65 -8.85 2.90 -22.89
N ILE A 66 -10.16 2.91 -22.71
CA ILE A 66 -10.99 4.10 -22.65
C ILE A 66 -10.49 5.03 -21.53
N THR A 67 -10.56 6.33 -21.81
CA THR A 67 -10.34 7.38 -20.81
C THR A 67 -11.49 7.44 -19.81
N ALA A 68 -11.31 8.14 -18.70
CA ALA A 68 -12.35 8.29 -17.68
C ALA A 68 -13.58 9.01 -18.24
N GLU A 69 -13.35 10.01 -19.11
CA GLU A 69 -14.40 10.78 -19.79
C GLU A 69 -15.16 9.91 -20.80
N GLN A 70 -14.46 9.05 -21.54
CA GLN A 70 -15.11 8.09 -22.45
C GLN A 70 -15.93 7.07 -21.68
N LEU A 71 -15.41 6.54 -20.57
CA LEU A 71 -16.17 5.63 -19.70
C LEU A 71 -17.45 6.30 -19.19
N ALA A 72 -17.36 7.55 -18.71
CA ALA A 72 -18.50 8.31 -18.19
C ALA A 72 -19.54 8.71 -19.26
N SER A 73 -19.13 8.85 -20.52
CA SER A 73 -20.01 9.36 -21.59
C SER A 73 -20.50 8.29 -22.57
N GLN A 74 -19.79 7.19 -22.75
CA GLN A 74 -20.06 6.18 -23.78
C GLN A 74 -20.52 4.83 -23.21
N CYS A 75 -20.25 4.57 -21.92
CA CYS A 75 -20.52 3.28 -21.29
C CYS A 75 -21.57 3.40 -20.17
N MET A 76 -22.60 4.21 -20.37
CA MET A 76 -23.66 4.40 -19.38
C MET A 76 -24.72 3.30 -19.44
N THR A 77 -25.25 2.95 -18.29
CA THR A 77 -26.45 2.11 -18.12
C THR A 77 -27.71 2.97 -17.98
N GLU A 78 -28.87 2.33 -17.89
CA GLU A 78 -30.19 3.00 -17.80
C GLU A 78 -30.33 3.94 -16.60
N ASP A 79 -29.57 3.71 -15.53
CA ASP A 79 -29.52 4.55 -14.33
C ASP A 79 -28.61 5.80 -14.48
N GLY A 80 -28.02 6.03 -15.65
CA GLY A 80 -27.19 7.20 -15.95
C GLY A 80 -25.75 7.13 -15.40
N LEU A 81 -25.35 6.00 -14.82
CA LEU A 81 -24.02 5.77 -14.29
C LEU A 81 -23.21 4.88 -15.25
N ALA A 82 -21.88 5.04 -15.24
CA ALA A 82 -21.01 4.22 -16.05
C ALA A 82 -21.00 2.75 -15.58
N GLN A 83 -20.77 1.86 -16.54
CA GLN A 83 -20.39 0.47 -16.33
C GLN A 83 -19.13 0.17 -17.14
N ASP A 84 -18.12 -0.36 -16.48
CA ASP A 84 -16.82 -0.68 -17.04
C ASP A 84 -16.93 -1.90 -17.97
N PRO A 85 -16.66 -1.74 -19.28
CA PRO A 85 -16.76 -2.85 -20.22
C PRO A 85 -15.64 -3.89 -20.04
N ASP A 86 -14.48 -3.48 -19.52
CA ASP A 86 -13.32 -4.35 -19.33
C ASP A 86 -13.39 -5.11 -17.99
N PHE A 87 -14.17 -4.62 -17.02
CA PHE A 87 -14.25 -5.18 -15.66
C PHE A 87 -15.62 -4.99 -15.03
N GLY A 88 -16.64 -5.50 -15.72
CA GLY A 88 -18.05 -5.35 -15.33
C GLY A 88 -18.47 -6.22 -14.14
N PRO A 89 -19.72 -6.06 -13.66
CA PRO A 89 -20.27 -6.78 -12.52
C PRO A 89 -20.65 -8.23 -12.85
N ASN A 90 -19.66 -9.08 -13.12
CA ASN A 90 -19.88 -10.46 -13.54
C ASN A 90 -18.86 -11.43 -12.93
N VAL A 91 -19.05 -12.73 -13.21
CA VAL A 91 -18.23 -13.82 -12.66
C VAL A 91 -16.77 -13.81 -13.15
N HIS A 92 -16.49 -13.28 -14.34
CA HIS A 92 -15.13 -13.17 -14.87
C HIS A 92 -14.30 -12.14 -14.10
N SER A 93 -14.93 -11.07 -13.62
CA SER A 93 -14.27 -10.09 -12.74
C SER A 93 -13.95 -10.68 -11.35
N LEU A 94 -14.67 -11.71 -10.93
CA LEU A 94 -14.39 -12.41 -9.67
C LEU A 94 -13.29 -13.45 -9.86
N PHE A 95 -13.39 -14.32 -10.87
CA PHE A 95 -12.54 -15.51 -11.00
C PHE A 95 -11.72 -15.53 -12.30
N PRO A 96 -10.45 -15.98 -12.25
CA PRO A 96 -9.65 -16.19 -13.47
C PRO A 96 -10.27 -17.23 -14.41
N ASP A 97 -10.83 -18.30 -13.85
CA ASP A 97 -11.61 -19.31 -14.55
C ASP A 97 -12.97 -19.49 -13.84
N PRO A 98 -14.06 -18.93 -14.39
CA PRO A 98 -15.40 -19.06 -13.84
C PRO A 98 -15.91 -20.50 -13.72
N HIS A 99 -15.37 -21.43 -14.50
CA HIS A 99 -15.77 -22.84 -14.44
C HIS A 99 -15.01 -23.61 -13.36
N GLN A 100 -13.95 -23.02 -12.80
CA GLN A 100 -13.14 -23.62 -11.74
C GLN A 100 -12.89 -22.61 -10.60
N PRO A 101 -13.95 -22.16 -9.90
CA PRO A 101 -13.77 -21.28 -8.75
C PRO A 101 -12.99 -22.02 -7.65
N PRO A 102 -12.12 -21.32 -6.90
CA PRO A 102 -11.39 -21.91 -5.80
C PRO A 102 -12.35 -22.40 -4.70
N ALA A 103 -11.95 -23.46 -3.99
CA ALA A 103 -12.79 -24.08 -2.96
C ALA A 103 -13.26 -23.11 -1.86
N SER A 104 -12.46 -22.08 -1.54
CA SER A 104 -12.82 -21.04 -0.57
C SER A 104 -13.95 -20.11 -1.05
N ALA A 105 -14.29 -20.15 -2.34
CA ALA A 105 -15.33 -19.35 -2.96
C ALA A 105 -16.62 -20.11 -3.27
N VAL A 106 -16.62 -21.43 -3.06
CA VAL A 106 -17.79 -22.28 -3.28
C VAL A 106 -18.85 -21.92 -2.24
N ASN A 107 -20.05 -21.53 -2.69
CA ASN A 107 -21.19 -21.03 -1.89
C ASN A 107 -21.11 -19.57 -1.41
N LEU A 108 -20.40 -18.70 -2.12
CA LEU A 108 -20.49 -17.26 -1.85
C LEU A 108 -21.58 -16.63 -2.71
N ASP A 109 -22.68 -16.24 -2.05
CA ASP A 109 -23.73 -15.45 -2.65
C ASP A 109 -23.25 -13.99 -2.77
N ILE A 110 -22.55 -13.70 -3.87
CA ILE A 110 -22.01 -12.38 -4.20
C ILE A 110 -22.96 -11.67 -5.17
N LEU A 111 -23.43 -10.49 -4.75
CA LEU A 111 -24.19 -9.57 -5.57
C LEU A 111 -23.38 -8.30 -5.83
N TRP A 112 -23.41 -7.81 -7.06
CA TRP A 112 -22.79 -6.52 -7.38
C TRP A 112 -23.77 -5.38 -7.08
N ARG A 113 -23.31 -4.40 -6.32
CA ARG A 113 -24.12 -3.24 -5.95
C ARG A 113 -23.36 -1.95 -6.26
N ARG A 114 -24.11 -0.92 -6.64
CA ARG A 114 -23.53 0.41 -6.78
C ARG A 114 -23.23 1.02 -5.43
N VAL A 115 -22.07 1.64 -5.31
CA VAL A 115 -21.70 2.47 -4.17
C VAL A 115 -21.58 3.93 -4.60
N SER A 116 -21.87 4.85 -3.69
CA SER A 116 -21.67 6.29 -3.91
C SER A 116 -20.94 6.86 -2.71
N GLY A 117 -19.93 7.69 -2.96
CA GLY A 117 -19.10 8.33 -1.93
C GLY A 117 -17.82 8.88 -2.53
N SER A 118 -17.11 9.74 -1.80
CA SER A 118 -15.80 10.24 -2.24
C SER A 118 -14.70 9.22 -1.97
N LEU A 119 -13.61 9.28 -2.72
CA LEU A 119 -12.47 8.38 -2.50
C LEU A 119 -11.84 8.63 -1.14
N TYR A 120 -11.58 9.89 -0.79
CA TYR A 120 -10.69 10.20 0.31
C TYR A 120 -11.32 11.13 1.34
N VAL A 121 -11.20 10.76 2.62
CA VAL A 121 -11.44 11.66 3.74
C VAL A 121 -10.10 11.89 4.45
N PRO A 122 -9.48 13.08 4.33
CA PRO A 122 -8.22 13.40 4.99
C PRO A 122 -8.40 13.54 6.51
N THR A 123 -8.55 12.44 7.23
CA THR A 123 -8.70 12.50 8.69
C THR A 123 -7.36 12.43 9.44
N GLY A 124 -6.23 12.41 8.73
CA GLY A 124 -4.88 12.29 9.32
C GLY A 124 -4.65 11.02 10.15
N ARG A 125 -5.50 10.00 10.00
CA ARG A 125 -5.42 8.73 10.74
C ARG A 125 -5.69 7.60 9.75
N SER A 126 -4.74 6.67 9.58
CA SER A 126 -4.97 5.47 8.77
C SER A 126 -6.13 4.67 9.36
N SER A 127 -7.14 4.38 8.53
CA SER A 127 -8.22 3.50 8.92
C SER A 127 -7.73 2.06 9.03
N LYS A 128 -8.38 1.25 9.87
CA LYS A 128 -8.16 -0.19 9.86
C LYS A 128 -8.80 -0.75 8.59
N LEU A 129 -8.12 -1.67 7.93
CA LEU A 129 -8.67 -2.41 6.81
C LEU A 129 -9.47 -3.60 7.35
N LEU A 130 -10.71 -3.71 6.91
CA LEU A 130 -11.57 -4.86 7.12
C LEU A 130 -11.47 -5.76 5.88
N THR A 131 -11.46 -7.07 6.11
CA THR A 131 -11.57 -8.08 5.06
C THR A 131 -12.55 -9.15 5.53
N SER A 132 -13.32 -9.72 4.60
CA SER A 132 -14.20 -10.85 4.86
C SER A 132 -13.43 -12.16 5.10
N GLY A 133 -12.15 -12.21 4.73
CA GLY A 133 -11.33 -13.43 4.77
C GLY A 133 -11.59 -14.41 3.63
N ILE A 134 -12.47 -14.06 2.68
CA ILE A 134 -12.77 -14.86 1.47
C ILE A 134 -11.58 -14.90 0.52
N LEU A 135 -10.94 -13.74 0.36
CA LEU A 135 -9.82 -13.52 -0.55
C LEU A 135 -8.51 -13.50 0.26
N ASP A 136 -7.51 -14.27 -0.17
CA ASP A 136 -6.19 -14.31 0.48
C ASP A 136 -5.23 -13.22 -0.05
N ASP A 137 -5.68 -11.97 -0.06
CA ASP A 137 -4.95 -10.82 -0.59
C ASP A 137 -4.32 -9.93 0.49
N HIS A 138 -4.19 -10.45 1.71
CA HIS A 138 -3.57 -9.78 2.87
C HIS A 138 -2.21 -9.13 2.56
N LYS A 139 -1.45 -9.68 1.60
CA LYS A 139 -0.18 -9.10 1.14
C LYS A 139 -0.38 -7.78 0.40
N PHE A 140 -1.36 -7.74 -0.49
CA PHE A 140 -1.73 -6.52 -1.21
C PHE A 140 -2.31 -5.49 -0.24
N LEU A 141 -3.30 -5.87 0.58
CA LEU A 141 -3.89 -4.96 1.57
C LEU A 141 -2.87 -4.46 2.60
N GLY A 142 -1.93 -5.31 2.99
CA GLY A 142 -0.78 -4.94 3.81
C GLY A 142 0.14 -3.91 3.17
N ALA A 143 0.47 -4.09 1.88
CA ALA A 143 1.24 -3.12 1.11
C ALA A 143 0.48 -1.79 1.00
N LEU A 144 -0.81 -1.88 0.65
CA LEU A 144 -1.70 -0.74 0.49
C LEU A 144 -1.81 0.07 1.78
N ALA A 145 -1.93 -0.59 2.94
CA ALA A 145 -1.92 0.10 4.23
C ALA A 145 -0.58 0.78 4.53
N ALA A 146 0.55 0.15 4.21
CA ALA A 146 1.87 0.74 4.41
C ALA A 146 2.09 1.98 3.54
N VAL A 147 1.60 1.95 2.30
CA VAL A 147 1.58 3.10 1.39
C VAL A 147 0.61 4.17 1.89
N ALA A 148 -0.59 3.79 2.31
CA ALA A 148 -1.61 4.70 2.86
C ALA A 148 -1.17 5.42 4.15
N ALA A 149 -0.19 4.87 4.87
CA ALA A 149 0.42 5.52 6.02
C ALA A 149 1.27 6.76 5.63
N LYS A 150 1.59 6.90 4.34
CA LYS A 150 2.29 8.03 3.72
C LYS A 150 1.37 8.69 2.71
N SER A 151 0.70 9.77 3.13
CA SER A 151 -0.39 10.37 2.36
C SER A 151 0.02 10.78 0.94
N GLU A 152 1.26 11.23 0.77
CA GLU A 152 1.84 11.56 -0.53
C GLU A 152 1.86 10.37 -1.50
N LEU A 153 2.22 9.18 -1.04
CA LEU A 153 2.25 7.98 -1.89
C LEU A 153 0.84 7.45 -2.15
N LEU A 154 -0.08 7.60 -1.21
CA LEU A 154 -1.49 7.25 -1.44
C LEU A 154 -2.11 8.11 -2.54
N LEU A 155 -1.81 9.42 -2.54
CA LEU A 155 -2.27 10.36 -3.56
C LEU A 155 -1.65 10.09 -4.93
N ASP A 156 -0.47 9.45 -4.99
CA ASP A 156 0.06 8.92 -6.25
C ASP A 156 -0.78 7.74 -6.77
N VAL A 157 -1.50 6.99 -5.94
CA VAL A 157 -2.39 5.90 -6.40
C VAL A 157 -3.80 6.41 -6.72
N LEU A 158 -4.32 7.34 -5.91
CA LEU A 158 -5.66 7.94 -6.05
C LEU A 158 -5.62 9.12 -7.03
N VAL A 159 -6.00 8.90 -8.29
CA VAL A 159 -5.84 9.92 -9.36
C VAL A 159 -6.97 10.95 -9.36
N SER A 160 -8.23 10.51 -9.39
CA SER A 160 -9.39 11.42 -9.45
C SER A 160 -10.70 10.72 -9.10
N ASP A 161 -11.60 11.47 -8.45
CA ASP A 161 -13.03 11.18 -8.28
C ASP A 161 -13.94 12.28 -8.86
N ASP A 162 -13.41 13.10 -9.78
CA ASP A 162 -14.14 14.22 -10.40
C ASP A 162 -15.39 13.76 -11.18
N LEU A 163 -15.43 12.49 -11.60
CA LEU A 163 -16.54 11.84 -12.32
C LEU A 163 -17.30 10.83 -11.45
N SER A 164 -17.19 10.95 -10.12
CA SER A 164 -17.88 10.06 -9.16
C SER A 164 -19.40 10.18 -9.22
N ASP A 165 -19.94 11.34 -9.60
CA ASP A 165 -21.36 11.58 -9.90
C ASP A 165 -21.85 10.77 -11.11
N ARG A 166 -20.93 10.40 -12.01
CA ARG A 166 -21.14 9.49 -13.14
C ARG A 166 -20.68 8.06 -12.84
N GLY A 167 -20.29 7.79 -11.59
CA GLY A 167 -19.88 6.48 -11.11
C GLY A 167 -18.48 6.06 -11.57
N VAL A 168 -17.62 6.98 -11.98
CA VAL A 168 -16.25 6.68 -12.46
C VAL A 168 -15.21 7.13 -11.46
N TYR A 169 -14.24 6.26 -11.19
CA TYR A 169 -13.08 6.55 -10.34
C TYR A 169 -11.79 6.18 -11.07
N SER A 170 -10.77 7.01 -10.89
CA SER A 170 -9.46 6.85 -11.55
C SER A 170 -8.36 6.58 -10.54
N PHE A 171 -7.56 5.56 -10.84
CA PHE A 171 -6.40 5.12 -10.08
C PHE A 171 -5.19 5.00 -10.99
N GLN A 172 -4.01 4.81 -10.43
CA GLN A 172 -2.85 4.38 -11.21
C GLN A 172 -1.96 3.42 -10.44
N PHE A 173 -1.31 2.53 -11.19
CA PHE A 173 -0.33 1.58 -10.66
C PHE A 173 0.90 1.57 -11.55
N TYR A 174 2.06 1.34 -10.96
CA TYR A 174 3.32 1.25 -11.68
C TYR A 174 3.51 -0.15 -12.25
N LYS A 175 3.28 -0.33 -13.56
CA LYS A 175 3.39 -1.61 -14.26
C LYS A 175 4.31 -1.48 -15.45
N HIS A 176 5.19 -2.46 -15.62
CA HIS A 176 6.14 -2.53 -16.73
C HIS A 176 7.04 -1.29 -16.88
N GLY A 177 7.39 -0.64 -15.77
CA GLY A 177 8.30 0.52 -15.77
C GLY A 177 7.62 1.87 -15.98
N CYS A 178 6.29 1.94 -16.03
CA CYS A 178 5.56 3.20 -16.13
C CYS A 178 4.28 3.19 -15.27
N TRP A 179 3.80 4.39 -14.93
CA TRP A 179 2.49 4.56 -14.30
C TRP A 179 1.40 4.33 -15.34
N GLN A 180 0.49 3.41 -15.05
CA GLN A 180 -0.66 3.08 -15.89
C GLN A 180 -1.94 3.47 -15.16
N GLN A 181 -2.72 4.36 -15.77
CA GLN A 181 -4.02 4.78 -15.24
C GLN A 181 -5.06 3.67 -15.43
N VAL A 182 -5.88 3.47 -14.41
CA VAL A 182 -6.92 2.45 -14.34
C VAL A 182 -8.21 3.12 -13.92
N ASN A 183 -9.20 3.10 -14.80
CA ASN A 183 -10.53 3.61 -14.53
C ASN A 183 -11.45 2.44 -14.20
N VAL A 184 -12.28 2.60 -13.16
CA VAL A 184 -13.28 1.61 -12.74
C VAL A 184 -14.62 2.29 -12.48
N ASP A 185 -15.70 1.56 -12.72
CA ASP A 185 -17.03 1.98 -12.31
C ASP A 185 -17.27 1.80 -10.79
N ASN A 186 -18.44 2.21 -10.32
CA ASN A 186 -18.85 2.16 -8.91
C ASN A 186 -19.58 0.88 -8.48
N PHE A 187 -19.56 -0.20 -9.27
CA PHE A 187 -20.03 -1.50 -8.81
C PHE A 187 -19.01 -2.16 -7.89
N LEU A 188 -19.43 -2.60 -6.71
CA LEU A 188 -18.61 -3.42 -5.82
C LEU A 188 -19.31 -4.75 -5.49
N PRO A 189 -18.53 -5.84 -5.34
CA PRO A 189 -19.04 -7.11 -4.83
C PRO A 189 -19.50 -6.98 -3.38
N CYS A 190 -20.72 -7.42 -3.09
CA CYS A 190 -21.31 -7.45 -1.75
C CYS A 190 -21.81 -8.85 -1.43
N LEU A 191 -21.75 -9.22 -0.15
CA LEU A 191 -22.37 -10.46 0.35
C LEU A 191 -23.89 -10.26 0.41
N GLU A 192 -24.64 -11.20 -0.16
CA GLU A 192 -26.10 -11.12 -0.24
C GLU A 192 -26.76 -11.11 1.15
N ASP A 193 -26.26 -11.93 2.07
CA ASP A 193 -26.82 -12.12 3.42
C ASP A 193 -26.81 -10.86 4.29
N ARG A 194 -25.79 -10.01 4.14
CA ARG A 194 -25.54 -8.83 5.00
C ARG A 194 -25.55 -7.50 4.24
N GLY A 195 -25.49 -7.53 2.91
CA GLY A 195 -25.34 -6.35 2.07
C GLY A 195 -24.02 -5.60 2.26
N SER A 196 -23.06 -6.17 3.00
CA SER A 196 -21.71 -5.62 3.21
C SER A 196 -20.79 -5.94 2.05
N LEU A 197 -19.75 -5.14 1.85
CA LEU A 197 -18.69 -5.44 0.87
C LEU A 197 -18.12 -6.84 1.09
N ALA A 198 -17.92 -7.58 0.00
CA ALA A 198 -17.41 -8.95 0.04
C ALA A 198 -15.88 -9.01 0.20
N PHE A 199 -15.16 -7.93 -0.10
CA PHE A 199 -13.70 -7.87 -0.06
C PHE A 199 -13.22 -6.70 0.84
N ALA A 200 -12.16 -5.98 0.45
CA ALA A 200 -11.60 -4.91 1.28
C ALA A 200 -12.64 -3.83 1.61
N CYS A 201 -12.61 -3.37 2.84
CA CYS A 201 -13.45 -2.28 3.32
C CYS A 201 -12.68 -1.46 4.36
N SER A 202 -13.01 -0.18 4.50
CA SER A 202 -12.52 0.61 5.62
C SER A 202 -13.27 0.26 6.91
N GLY A 203 -12.56 0.30 8.03
CA GLY A 203 -13.16 0.29 9.37
C GLY A 203 -13.99 1.55 9.67
N ARG A 204 -13.97 2.55 8.77
CA ARG A 204 -14.81 3.74 8.84
C ARG A 204 -15.91 3.69 7.81
N VAL A 205 -17.12 3.97 8.27
CA VAL A 205 -18.31 4.08 7.42
C VAL A 205 -18.11 5.21 6.40
N GLY A 206 -18.40 4.92 5.13
CA GLY A 206 -18.34 5.88 4.03
C GLY A 206 -16.97 6.03 3.36
N GLU A 207 -15.92 5.38 3.86
CA GLU A 207 -14.58 5.44 3.26
C GLU A 207 -14.39 4.28 2.25
N LEU A 208 -14.58 4.59 0.96
CA LEU A 208 -14.64 3.59 -0.12
C LEU A 208 -13.30 3.29 -0.79
N TRP A 209 -12.27 4.11 -0.60
CA TRP A 209 -11.00 3.93 -1.33
C TRP A 209 -10.38 2.54 -1.19
N PRO A 210 -10.40 1.82 -0.04
CA PRO A 210 -9.76 0.51 0.01
C PRO A 210 -10.42 -0.47 -0.97
N ALA A 211 -11.74 -0.45 -1.03
CA ALA A 211 -12.54 -1.32 -1.88
C ALA A 211 -12.36 -0.98 -3.37
N LEU A 212 -12.33 0.32 -3.70
CA LEU A 212 -12.17 0.78 -5.08
C LEU A 212 -10.73 0.60 -5.59
N VAL A 213 -9.72 0.81 -4.75
CA VAL A 213 -8.31 0.52 -5.09
C VAL A 213 -8.11 -0.98 -5.29
N GLU A 214 -8.67 -1.81 -4.41
CA GLU A 214 -8.64 -3.27 -4.57
C GLU A 214 -9.33 -3.70 -5.87
N LYS A 215 -10.48 -3.11 -6.22
CA LYS A 215 -11.15 -3.34 -7.51
C LYS A 215 -10.26 -2.96 -8.70
N ALA A 216 -9.67 -1.77 -8.67
CA ALA A 216 -8.82 -1.30 -9.76
C ALA A 216 -7.57 -2.20 -9.91
N TYR A 217 -7.01 -2.67 -8.79
CA TYR A 217 -5.90 -3.60 -8.81
C TYR A 217 -6.32 -5.01 -9.28
N ALA A 218 -7.51 -5.48 -8.90
CA ALA A 218 -8.11 -6.70 -9.42
C ALA A 218 -8.29 -6.62 -10.94
N LYS A 219 -8.75 -5.48 -11.46
CA LYS A 219 -8.82 -5.21 -12.90
C LYS A 219 -7.45 -5.33 -13.56
N VAL A 220 -6.40 -4.72 -13.02
CA VAL A 220 -5.02 -4.86 -13.52
C VAL A 220 -4.56 -6.33 -13.61
N HIS A 221 -4.99 -7.17 -12.66
CA HIS A 221 -4.63 -8.59 -12.60
C HIS A 221 -5.72 -9.53 -13.17
N GLY A 222 -6.74 -8.98 -13.80
CA GLY A 222 -7.81 -9.68 -14.51
C GLY A 222 -8.99 -10.19 -13.66
N SER A 223 -8.83 -10.37 -12.35
CA SER A 223 -9.93 -10.76 -11.46
C SER A 223 -9.59 -10.52 -9.99
N TYR A 224 -10.59 -10.48 -9.10
CA TYR A 224 -10.36 -10.40 -7.65
C TYR A 224 -9.54 -11.59 -7.14
N PHE A 225 -9.87 -12.82 -7.55
CA PHE A 225 -9.14 -14.00 -7.08
C PHE A 225 -7.70 -14.09 -7.60
N SER A 226 -7.34 -13.37 -8.66
CA SER A 226 -5.94 -13.19 -9.07
C SER A 226 -5.07 -12.53 -7.99
N LEU A 227 -5.66 -11.70 -7.12
CA LEU A 227 -4.95 -10.97 -6.06
C LEU A 227 -4.34 -11.90 -5.01
N SER A 228 -4.96 -13.06 -4.77
CA SER A 228 -4.46 -14.07 -3.81
C SER A 228 -3.04 -14.58 -4.14
N ARG A 229 -2.66 -14.51 -5.42
CA ARG A 229 -1.36 -14.98 -5.92
C ARG A 229 -0.28 -13.91 -5.90
N ARG A 230 -0.61 -12.66 -5.58
CA ARG A 230 0.33 -11.53 -5.61
C ARG A 230 1.31 -11.60 -4.46
N SER A 231 2.53 -11.16 -4.73
CA SER A 231 3.52 -11.02 -3.67
C SER A 231 3.43 -9.65 -3.01
N LEU A 232 3.81 -9.58 -1.73
CA LEU A 232 3.93 -8.32 -1.00
C LEU A 232 4.92 -7.37 -1.69
N HIS A 233 6.01 -7.92 -2.21
CA HIS A 233 7.05 -7.18 -2.92
C HIS A 233 6.53 -6.55 -4.22
N GLU A 234 5.86 -7.35 -5.07
CA GLU A 234 5.21 -6.88 -6.30
C GLU A 234 4.21 -5.76 -6.00
N SER A 235 3.37 -5.95 -4.97
CA SER A 235 2.36 -4.97 -4.58
C SER A 235 2.99 -3.65 -4.13
N LEU A 236 4.09 -3.69 -3.38
CA LEU A 236 4.81 -2.47 -2.97
C LEU A 236 5.40 -1.73 -4.18
N VAL A 237 5.97 -2.45 -5.15
CA VAL A 237 6.49 -1.84 -6.38
C VAL A 237 5.36 -1.25 -7.20
N ASP A 238 4.28 -1.99 -7.42
CA ASP A 238 3.13 -1.56 -8.20
C ASP A 238 2.44 -0.32 -7.58
N LEU A 239 2.48 -0.16 -6.26
CA LEU A 239 1.88 0.99 -5.56
C LEU A 239 2.82 2.21 -5.43
N THR A 240 4.14 2.05 -5.63
CA THR A 240 5.11 3.13 -5.36
C THR A 240 6.01 3.50 -6.53
N GLY A 241 6.15 2.63 -7.53
CA GLY A 241 7.16 2.73 -8.58
C GLY A 241 8.61 2.59 -8.11
N GLY A 242 8.83 2.26 -6.82
CA GLY A 242 10.16 2.10 -6.25
C GLY A 242 10.81 0.74 -6.53
N VAL A 243 11.97 0.53 -5.92
CA VAL A 243 12.67 -0.77 -5.94
C VAL A 243 12.53 -1.44 -4.58
N GLY A 244 11.98 -2.64 -4.58
CA GLY A 244 11.84 -3.45 -3.36
C GLY A 244 12.88 -4.56 -3.27
N PHE A 245 13.19 -4.99 -2.06
CA PHE A 245 13.87 -6.25 -1.75
C PHE A 245 13.29 -6.85 -0.48
N LYS A 246 13.61 -8.12 -0.21
CA LYS A 246 13.13 -8.87 0.95
C LYS A 246 14.29 -9.41 1.77
N ILE A 247 14.24 -9.20 3.08
CA ILE A 247 15.17 -9.82 4.04
C ILE A 247 14.45 -10.92 4.81
N GLN A 248 14.99 -12.13 4.79
CA GLN A 248 14.50 -13.25 5.61
C GLN A 248 15.26 -13.34 6.92
N VAL A 249 14.68 -12.76 7.97
CA VAL A 249 15.29 -12.71 9.32
C VAL A 249 15.30 -14.06 10.03
N ASP A 250 14.58 -15.07 9.53
CA ASP A 250 14.52 -16.43 10.08
C ASP A 250 15.63 -17.37 9.55
N THR A 251 16.51 -16.87 8.69
CA THR A 251 17.71 -17.60 8.21
C THR A 251 18.90 -17.39 9.15
N ALA A 252 19.93 -18.25 9.06
CA ALA A 252 21.15 -18.08 9.86
C ALA A 252 21.82 -16.72 9.60
N LEU A 253 22.02 -16.39 8.32
CA LEU A 253 22.55 -15.10 7.88
C LEU A 253 21.63 -13.93 8.28
N GLY A 254 20.31 -14.09 8.12
CA GLY A 254 19.33 -13.07 8.51
C GLY A 254 19.38 -12.76 10.02
N ARG A 255 19.50 -13.79 10.86
CA ARG A 255 19.69 -13.61 12.31
C ARG A 255 21.00 -12.92 12.65
N GLU A 256 22.08 -13.28 11.97
CA GLU A 256 23.38 -12.64 12.17
C GLU A 256 23.31 -11.14 11.85
N ILE A 257 22.74 -10.77 10.69
CA ILE A 257 22.56 -9.37 10.26
C ILE A 257 21.62 -8.60 11.20
N ALA A 258 20.60 -9.26 11.75
CA ALA A 258 19.70 -8.67 12.73
C ALA A 258 20.43 -8.39 14.07
N ASN A 259 21.27 -9.34 14.52
CA ASN A 259 21.92 -9.30 15.82
C ASN A 259 23.18 -8.43 15.84
N ASN A 260 23.94 -8.36 14.75
CA ASN A 260 25.16 -7.54 14.65
C ASN A 260 24.88 -6.02 14.48
N GLY A 261 23.60 -5.63 14.51
CA GLY A 261 23.16 -4.24 14.40
C GLY A 261 23.29 -3.62 13.01
N HIS A 262 23.65 -4.39 11.97
CA HIS A 262 23.63 -3.90 10.60
C HIS A 262 22.20 -3.64 10.14
N LEU A 263 21.26 -4.58 10.36
CA LEU A 263 19.85 -4.38 10.01
C LEU A 263 19.26 -3.13 10.66
N TRP A 264 19.60 -2.88 11.93
CA TRP A 264 19.13 -1.71 12.67
C TRP A 264 19.56 -0.39 12.01
N ARG A 265 20.85 -0.28 11.64
CA ARG A 265 21.38 0.90 10.95
C ARG A 265 20.71 1.11 9.58
N CYS A 266 20.51 0.02 8.85
CA CYS A 266 19.81 0.06 7.57
C CYS A 266 18.35 0.51 7.73
N LEU A 267 17.62 -0.02 8.72
CA LEU A 267 16.24 0.40 9.01
C LEU A 267 16.14 1.90 9.31
N LEU A 268 17.04 2.44 10.14
CA LEU A 268 17.09 3.88 10.41
C LEU A 268 17.34 4.69 9.14
N SER A 269 18.29 4.27 8.31
CA SER A 269 18.59 4.94 7.03
C SER A 269 17.42 4.90 6.06
N TRP A 270 16.72 3.76 5.95
CA TRP A 270 15.57 3.60 5.05
C TRP A 270 14.37 4.41 5.53
N LEU A 271 14.10 4.44 6.84
CA LEU A 271 13.06 5.28 7.42
C LEU A 271 13.34 6.76 7.17
N ALA A 272 14.57 7.21 7.42
CA ALA A 272 15.00 8.59 7.17
C ALA A 272 14.92 8.99 5.68
N ALA A 273 15.17 8.04 4.77
CA ALA A 273 15.03 8.24 3.33
C ALA A 273 13.58 8.18 2.83
N GLY A 274 12.60 7.98 3.71
CA GLY A 274 11.20 7.89 3.30
C GLY A 274 10.82 6.58 2.62
N SER A 275 11.59 5.50 2.78
CA SER A 275 11.23 4.17 2.24
C SER A 275 9.99 3.60 2.92
N VAL A 276 9.19 2.81 2.19
CA VAL A 276 8.09 2.02 2.76
C VAL A 276 8.66 0.68 3.23
N ILE A 277 8.50 0.39 4.52
CA ILE A 277 9.06 -0.81 5.14
C ILE A 277 7.92 -1.61 5.74
N THR A 278 7.82 -2.89 5.35
CA THR A 278 6.82 -3.81 5.87
C THR A 278 7.49 -5.03 6.49
N CYS A 279 6.91 -5.56 7.56
CA CYS A 279 7.26 -6.87 8.09
C CYS A 279 6.07 -7.83 7.93
N TYR A 280 6.39 -9.09 7.64
CA TYR A 280 5.40 -10.13 7.41
C TYR A 280 5.70 -11.30 8.32
N ARG A 281 4.68 -11.79 9.03
CA ARG A 281 4.80 -12.98 9.85
C ARG A 281 4.48 -14.23 9.04
N LYS A 282 5.48 -15.10 8.88
CA LYS A 282 5.31 -16.40 8.22
C LYS A 282 4.43 -17.33 9.06
N ASP A 283 3.66 -18.16 8.38
CA ASP A 283 2.90 -19.23 9.01
C ASP A 283 3.78 -20.42 9.35
N TYR A 284 3.70 -20.88 10.60
CA TYR A 284 4.37 -22.09 11.07
C TYR A 284 3.36 -23.19 11.48
N SER A 285 2.05 -22.98 11.31
CA SER A 285 1.00 -23.94 11.71
C SER A 285 1.09 -25.30 11.00
N ASN A 286 1.58 -25.34 9.76
CA ASN A 286 1.75 -26.59 9.00
C ASN A 286 2.84 -27.54 9.54
N TYR A 287 3.71 -27.10 10.47
CA TYR A 287 4.69 -28.00 11.09
C TYR A 287 4.09 -28.94 12.15
N ASN A 288 2.89 -28.63 12.65
CA ASN A 288 2.23 -29.44 13.68
C ASN A 288 1.31 -30.54 13.09
N TYR A 289 0.86 -30.43 11.84
CA TYR A 289 -0.07 -31.40 11.24
C TYR A 289 0.59 -32.77 10.97
N ASN A 290 1.90 -32.81 10.69
CA ASN A 290 2.64 -34.04 10.46
C ASN A 290 2.99 -34.83 11.74
N ARG A 291 2.69 -34.29 12.93
CA ARG A 291 2.96 -34.99 14.20
C ARG A 291 1.87 -36.01 14.57
N ASN A 292 0.63 -35.79 14.13
CA ASN A 292 -0.50 -36.64 14.55
C ASN A 292 -0.84 -37.78 13.56
N ASN A 293 -0.41 -37.71 12.30
CA ASN A 293 -0.67 -38.76 11.30
C ASN A 293 0.41 -39.85 11.21
N ASN A 294 1.58 -39.67 11.84
CA ASN A 294 2.71 -40.61 11.75
C ASN A 294 2.90 -41.47 13.02
N ASN A 295 1.82 -41.82 13.73
CA ASN A 295 1.90 -42.78 14.83
C ASN A 295 1.81 -44.25 14.41
N ASN A 296 1.81 -44.54 13.10
CA ASN A 296 2.01 -45.90 12.61
C ASN A 296 3.19 -45.96 11.63
N ASN A 297 4.23 -46.64 12.08
CA ASN A 297 5.33 -47.25 11.32
C ASN A 297 6.62 -46.45 11.05
N SER A 298 7.65 -46.86 11.80
CA SER A 298 9.04 -47.17 11.41
C SER A 298 9.98 -46.07 10.88
N ASN A 299 11.02 -45.80 11.68
CA ASN A 299 12.42 -45.56 11.31
C ASN A 299 12.73 -44.66 10.10
N ASN A 300 12.40 -43.37 10.18
CA ASN A 300 13.10 -42.34 9.40
C ASN A 300 13.57 -41.20 10.31
N ASN A 301 14.85 -41.27 10.71
CA ASN A 301 15.56 -40.26 11.50
C ASN A 301 15.95 -39.02 10.67
N ASN A 302 14.98 -38.36 10.05
CA ASN A 302 15.20 -37.02 9.48
C ASN A 302 14.01 -36.08 9.70
N THR A 303 13.49 -36.10 10.92
CA THR A 303 12.57 -35.08 11.41
C THR A 303 13.38 -33.87 11.87
N TYR A 304 13.39 -32.81 11.06
CA TYR A 304 13.76 -31.47 11.54
C TYR A 304 12.82 -31.08 12.68
N ARG A 305 13.24 -31.35 13.91
CA ARG A 305 12.55 -30.97 15.14
C ARG A 305 12.60 -29.45 15.25
N ASN A 306 11.45 -28.77 15.13
CA ASN A 306 11.36 -27.35 15.48
C ASN A 306 11.74 -27.21 16.97
N PRO A 307 12.90 -26.60 17.30
CA PRO A 307 13.41 -26.57 18.66
C PRO A 307 12.54 -25.71 19.60
N TYR A 308 11.60 -24.94 19.05
CA TYR A 308 10.73 -24.04 19.80
C TYR A 308 9.34 -24.60 20.07
N ALA A 309 9.00 -25.82 19.62
CA ALA A 309 7.64 -26.36 19.75
C ALA A 309 7.14 -26.48 21.21
N ASN A 310 8.05 -26.51 22.20
CA ASN A 310 7.72 -26.63 23.62
C ASN A 310 7.88 -25.32 24.41
N GLU A 311 8.30 -24.21 23.79
CA GLU A 311 8.60 -22.94 24.48
C GLU A 311 7.71 -21.76 24.06
N LEU A 312 6.78 -21.94 23.12
CA LEU A 312 6.08 -20.82 22.50
C LEU A 312 4.74 -20.54 23.20
N PRO A 313 4.58 -19.38 23.88
CA PRO A 313 3.31 -19.03 24.50
C PRO A 313 2.22 -18.77 23.44
N GLU A 314 0.96 -18.94 23.87
CA GLU A 314 -0.29 -18.41 23.28
C GLU A 314 -0.08 -17.23 22.32
N PRO A 315 -0.79 -17.19 21.17
CA PRO A 315 -0.37 -16.57 19.91
C PRO A 315 0.49 -15.32 20.09
N TYR A 316 1.81 -15.51 20.18
CA TYR A 316 2.92 -14.52 20.19
C TYR A 316 2.49 -13.09 20.54
N PHE A 317 2.01 -12.91 21.78
CA PHE A 317 1.66 -11.61 22.33
C PHE A 317 0.74 -10.78 21.41
N GLY A 318 -0.18 -11.42 20.70
CA GLY A 318 -1.22 -10.76 19.91
C GLY A 318 -0.91 -10.52 18.44
N LEU A 319 0.31 -10.71 17.91
CA LEU A 319 0.53 -10.57 16.46
C LEU A 319 -0.16 -11.70 15.68
N LEU A 320 -0.68 -11.40 14.49
CA LEU A 320 -1.37 -12.36 13.63
C LEU A 320 -0.38 -13.06 12.69
N SER A 321 -0.55 -14.38 12.52
CA SER A 321 0.15 -15.16 11.51
C SER A 321 -0.35 -14.79 10.11
N LYS A 322 0.50 -14.88 9.08
CA LYS A 322 0.18 -14.50 7.69
C LYS A 322 -0.29 -13.06 7.54
N GLN A 323 0.10 -12.16 8.44
CA GLN A 323 -0.29 -10.76 8.35
C GLN A 323 0.91 -9.84 8.16
N VAL A 324 0.65 -8.72 7.49
CA VAL A 324 1.62 -7.69 7.16
C VAL A 324 1.42 -6.51 8.10
N TYR A 325 2.53 -5.95 8.57
CA TYR A 325 2.58 -4.77 9.42
C TYR A 325 3.56 -3.77 8.81
N SER A 326 3.31 -2.48 9.01
CA SER A 326 4.17 -1.41 8.50
C SER A 326 5.14 -0.95 9.59
N VAL A 327 6.43 -0.82 9.28
CA VAL A 327 7.39 -0.20 10.19
C VAL A 327 7.31 1.31 9.98
N MET A 328 6.77 2.01 10.98
CA MET A 328 6.51 3.44 10.91
C MET A 328 7.64 4.28 11.46
N ASP A 329 8.41 3.72 12.40
CA ASP A 329 9.47 4.45 13.09
C ASP A 329 10.41 3.49 13.83
N ALA A 330 11.59 3.97 14.17
CA ALA A 330 12.60 3.23 14.91
C ALA A 330 13.37 4.17 15.84
N CYS A 331 13.49 3.82 17.13
CA CYS A 331 14.19 4.65 18.10
C CYS A 331 14.93 3.83 19.17
N VAL A 332 15.79 4.52 19.93
CA VAL A 332 16.30 4.05 21.22
C VAL A 332 15.84 5.08 22.26
N PRO A 333 14.94 4.72 23.19
CA PRO A 333 14.18 5.70 23.98
C PRO A 333 15.01 6.45 25.03
N TYR A 334 16.16 5.90 25.43
CA TYR A 334 17.11 6.49 26.38
C TYR A 334 18.51 5.89 26.16
N GLU A 335 19.54 6.51 26.70
CA GLU A 335 20.92 6.03 26.58
C GLU A 335 21.04 4.57 27.06
N ASN A 336 21.66 3.71 26.25
CA ASN A 336 21.75 2.25 26.47
C ASN A 336 20.40 1.52 26.56
N GLY A 337 19.30 2.14 26.14
CA GLY A 337 17.97 1.53 26.08
C GLY A 337 17.82 0.51 24.94
N PRO A 338 16.67 -0.19 24.89
CA PRO A 338 16.40 -1.15 23.83
C PRO A 338 16.13 -0.45 22.48
N ARG A 339 16.41 -1.17 21.40
CA ARG A 339 16.03 -0.78 20.04
C ARG A 339 14.55 -1.08 19.84
N LEU A 340 13.74 -0.04 19.61
CA LEU A 340 12.29 -0.15 19.46
C LEU A 340 11.87 0.15 18.01
N LEU A 341 10.96 -0.67 17.48
CA LEU A 341 10.25 -0.40 16.23
C LEU A 341 8.80 -0.06 16.53
N ARG A 342 8.30 1.02 15.94
CA ARG A 342 6.87 1.32 15.93
C ARG A 342 6.24 0.64 14.73
N LEU A 343 5.39 -0.36 14.99
CA LEU A 343 4.62 -1.01 13.94
C LEU A 343 3.22 -0.40 13.84
N GLN A 344 2.75 -0.19 12.63
CA GLN A 344 1.34 0.03 12.36
C GLN A 344 0.69 -1.31 12.02
N ASN A 345 -0.35 -1.62 12.78
CA ASN A 345 -1.25 -2.73 12.50
C ASN A 345 -2.43 -2.20 11.67
N PRO A 346 -2.58 -2.59 10.40
CA PRO A 346 -3.74 -2.18 9.61
C PRO A 346 -4.99 -3.01 9.90
N TRP A 347 -4.89 -4.08 10.68
CA TRP A 347 -6.00 -5.02 10.91
C TRP A 347 -6.81 -4.68 12.18
N PRO A 348 -8.08 -5.11 12.28
CA PRO A 348 -8.94 -4.83 13.44
C PRO A 348 -8.42 -5.44 14.75
N HIS A 349 -7.69 -6.54 14.63
CA HIS A 349 -7.05 -7.26 15.72
C HIS A 349 -5.57 -7.41 15.39
N GLY A 350 -4.79 -7.98 16.30
CA GLY A 350 -3.39 -8.26 16.01
C GLY A 350 -2.37 -7.33 16.65
N ASP A 351 -2.79 -6.53 17.64
CA ASP A 351 -1.91 -5.57 18.31
C ASP A 351 -0.94 -6.28 19.25
N TRP A 352 0.29 -5.75 19.33
CA TRP A 352 1.34 -6.25 20.22
C TRP A 352 1.00 -6.02 21.70
N ARG A 353 1.07 -7.10 22.48
CA ARG A 353 0.76 -7.19 23.91
C ARG A 353 1.97 -7.53 24.77
N GLY A 354 3.16 -7.64 24.18
CA GLY A 354 4.40 -7.92 24.90
C GLY A 354 5.05 -6.65 25.42
N ALA A 355 6.35 -6.74 25.76
CA ALA A 355 7.15 -5.62 26.25
C ALA A 355 7.06 -4.42 25.31
N TYR A 356 6.88 -3.22 25.85
CA TYR A 356 6.64 -1.97 25.09
C TYR A 356 5.36 -1.98 24.22
N GLY A 357 4.42 -2.91 24.47
CA GLY A 357 3.05 -2.82 23.94
C GLY A 357 2.28 -1.63 24.52
N VAL A 358 1.09 -1.35 23.96
CA VAL A 358 0.31 -0.14 24.28
C VAL A 358 0.05 0.02 25.79
N ASN A 359 -0.18 -1.07 26.50
CA ASN A 359 -0.50 -1.07 27.93
C ASN A 359 0.63 -1.60 28.81
N ALA A 360 1.84 -1.71 28.26
CA ALA A 360 2.95 -2.36 28.93
C ALA A 360 3.54 -1.47 30.04
N PRO A 361 3.93 -2.04 31.20
CA PRO A 361 4.42 -1.29 32.36
C PRO A 361 5.75 -0.55 32.11
N GLU A 362 6.55 -1.00 31.12
CA GLU A 362 7.86 -0.45 30.77
C GLU A 362 7.78 1.04 30.36
N TRP A 363 6.62 1.54 29.92
CA TRP A 363 6.41 2.96 29.62
C TRP A 363 6.33 3.86 30.87
N ARG A 364 6.11 3.31 32.08
CA ARG A 364 5.84 4.10 33.30
C ARG A 364 7.09 4.78 33.89
N GLY A 365 8.29 4.48 33.40
CA GLY A 365 9.58 5.00 33.89
C GLY A 365 10.05 6.33 33.29
N GLY A 366 9.16 7.17 32.74
CA GLY A 366 9.52 8.49 32.18
C GLY A 366 9.71 8.53 30.66
N VAL A 367 9.61 7.39 29.97
CA VAL A 367 9.53 7.33 28.50
C VAL A 367 8.08 7.56 28.09
N SER A 368 7.69 8.81 27.83
CA SER A 368 6.34 9.11 27.31
C SER A 368 6.12 8.37 25.99
N LYS A 369 4.95 7.77 25.77
CA LYS A 369 4.59 7.03 24.53
C LYS A 369 4.78 7.85 23.24
N SER A 370 4.70 9.18 23.32
CA SER A 370 4.90 10.10 22.20
C SER A 370 6.34 10.62 22.08
N SER A 371 7.14 10.58 23.16
CA SER A 371 8.47 11.20 23.21
C SER A 371 9.59 10.46 22.47
N PRO A 372 9.66 9.11 22.39
CA PRO A 372 10.80 8.45 21.75
C PRO A 372 10.71 8.46 20.22
N PHE A 373 9.55 8.79 19.66
CA PHE A 373 9.27 8.83 18.22
C PHE A 373 9.01 10.25 17.68
N SER A 374 9.22 11.30 18.49
CA SER A 374 8.95 12.69 18.11
C SER A 374 10.18 13.49 17.66
N ASN A 375 11.32 12.84 17.42
CA ASN A 375 12.54 13.54 17.05
C ASN A 375 13.05 13.14 15.66
N SER A 376 12.41 13.65 14.62
CA SER A 376 13.05 13.83 13.31
C SER A 376 12.46 15.07 12.61
N GLY A 377 13.30 16.10 12.42
CA GLY A 377 13.06 17.15 11.43
C GLY A 377 12.56 18.51 11.93
N SER A 378 13.35 19.24 12.73
CA SER A 378 13.42 20.70 12.58
C SER A 378 14.80 21.19 13.02
N ASN A 379 15.71 21.30 12.05
CA ASN A 379 16.99 21.94 12.24
C ASN A 379 16.90 23.39 11.74
N GLY A 380 17.10 24.34 12.65
CA GLY A 380 17.81 25.60 12.42
C GLY A 380 17.16 26.68 11.54
N GLY A 381 16.74 27.78 12.17
CA GLY A 381 16.51 29.07 11.52
C GLY A 381 16.38 30.17 12.56
N GLY A 382 17.50 30.59 13.16
CA GLY A 382 17.55 31.72 14.08
C GLY A 382 17.30 33.07 13.39
N GLY A 383 16.83 34.04 14.17
CA GLY A 383 16.74 35.43 13.75
C GLY A 383 16.31 36.31 14.93
N GLY A 384 17.28 36.99 15.53
CA GLY A 384 17.05 37.96 16.61
C GLY A 384 16.47 39.29 16.13
N GLY A 385 16.13 40.12 17.11
CA GLY A 385 15.57 41.47 16.97
C GLY A 385 14.32 41.53 17.85
N GLY A 386 14.17 42.40 18.84
CA GLY A 386 14.73 43.71 19.13
C GLY A 386 13.66 44.39 20.00
N GLY A 387 14.09 45.20 20.96
CA GLY A 387 13.25 45.67 22.06
C GLY A 387 12.03 46.52 21.67
N GLY A 388 11.10 46.62 22.62
CA GLY A 388 9.93 47.49 22.54
C GLY A 388 9.06 47.34 23.79
N GLY A 389 9.42 48.04 24.86
CA GLY A 389 8.57 48.18 26.04
C GLY A 389 7.43 49.18 25.81
N ARG A 390 6.25 48.85 26.37
CA ARG A 390 5.20 49.72 26.95
C ARG A 390 3.98 48.82 27.22
N ALA A 391 3.64 48.53 28.47
CA ALA A 391 2.85 49.35 29.41
C ALA A 391 1.33 49.10 29.28
N GLY A 392 0.71 48.69 30.40
CA GLY A 392 -0.70 48.93 30.71
C GLY A 392 -1.52 47.71 31.10
N GLY A 393 -1.74 47.50 32.41
CA GLY A 393 -2.88 46.75 32.92
C GLY A 393 -2.59 45.93 34.19
N GLY A 394 -2.81 46.52 35.36
CA GLY A 394 -2.80 45.83 36.66
C GLY A 394 -1.94 46.53 37.69
#